data_AF-A0A420YN36-F1
#
_entry.id   AF-A0A420YN36-F1
#
_cell.length_a   1.000
_cell.length_b   1.000
_cell.length_c   1.000
_cell.angle_alpha   90.00
_cell.angle_beta   90.00
_cell.angle_gamma   90.00
#
_symmetry.space_group_name_H-M   'P 1'
#
loop_
_entity.id
_entity.type
_entity.pdbx_description
1 polymer ?
#
loop_
_entity_poly.entity_id
_entity_poly.type
_entity_poly.pdbx_seq_one_letter_code
_entity_poly.pdbx_strand_id
1 'polypeptide(L)'
;MSIVTDHTPNVDDICPASRHDIFRVYPSSSTTVAMPVPFETLIPYGIILAMFGVTGAGLSKIRHMQNGGKRARRSLDQWDRQMMERDRRLTGMLRGQTDNPSAPPGFELNNPWKTETRMS
;
A
#
# COMPACT_ATOMS: atom_id res chain seq x y z
N MET A 1 11.82 -45.96 85.60
CA MET A 1 12.60 -45.67 84.38
C MET A 1 11.58 -45.58 83.27
N SER A 2 11.02 -44.39 83.09
CA SER A 2 9.63 -44.26 82.67
C SER A 2 9.52 -43.22 81.56
N ILE A 3 9.16 -43.73 80.37
CA ILE A 3 8.25 -43.17 79.37
C ILE A 3 8.51 -41.76 78.82
N VAL A 4 8.86 -41.75 77.52
CA VAL A 4 8.76 -40.63 76.56
C VAL A 4 7.34 -40.08 76.58
N THR A 5 7.19 -38.80 76.92
CA THR A 5 5.92 -38.06 76.74
C THR A 5 6.01 -37.23 75.47
N ASP A 6 5.20 -37.61 74.49
CA ASP A 6 4.95 -36.84 73.27
C ASP A 6 4.36 -35.47 73.65
N HIS A 7 4.99 -34.38 73.23
CA HIS A 7 4.50 -33.03 73.48
C HIS A 7 3.61 -32.63 72.30
N THR A 8 2.30 -32.80 72.45
CA THR A 8 1.31 -32.25 71.54
C THR A 8 1.45 -30.72 71.53
N PRO A 9 1.64 -30.05 70.37
CA PRO A 9 1.71 -28.60 70.34
C PRO A 9 0.37 -28.00 70.78
N ASN A 10 0.44 -27.03 71.69
CA ASN A 10 -0.72 -26.34 72.21
C ASN A 10 -1.32 -25.46 71.09
N VAL A 11 -2.65 -25.44 70.97
CA VAL A 11 -3.38 -24.63 69.98
C VAL A 11 -3.19 -23.12 70.16
N ASP A 12 -2.56 -22.72 71.26
CA ASP A 12 -2.23 -21.34 71.60
C ASP A 12 -0.89 -20.85 70.97
N ASP A 13 -0.09 -21.72 70.35
CA ASP A 13 1.16 -21.35 69.65
C ASP A 13 0.93 -20.82 68.22
N ILE A 14 -0.33 -20.74 67.78
CA ILE A 14 -0.70 -20.06 66.54
C ILE A 14 -0.77 -18.57 66.86
N CYS A 15 0.38 -17.90 66.72
CA CYS A 15 0.45 -16.44 66.64
C CYS A 15 -0.68 -15.96 65.70
N PRO A 16 -1.64 -15.12 66.13
CA PRO A 16 -2.69 -14.65 65.24
C PRO A 16 -2.03 -13.71 64.24
N ALA A 17 -1.68 -14.23 63.06
CA ALA A 17 -1.45 -13.40 61.90
C ALA A 17 -2.71 -12.55 61.75
N SER A 18 -2.58 -11.29 62.15
CA SER A 18 -3.63 -10.28 62.19
C SER A 18 -4.45 -10.38 60.90
N ARG A 19 -5.75 -10.61 61.10
CA ARG A 19 -6.80 -10.75 60.08
C ARG A 19 -6.94 -9.54 59.14
N HIS A 20 -6.08 -8.54 59.26
CA HIS A 20 -6.00 -7.38 58.37
C HIS A 20 -4.98 -7.55 57.22
N ASP A 21 -4.18 -8.63 57.19
CA ASP A 21 -3.25 -8.90 56.08
C ASP A 21 -3.86 -9.75 54.95
N ILE A 22 -5.18 -9.67 54.76
CA ILE A 22 -5.89 -10.31 53.63
C ILE A 22 -5.86 -9.42 52.36
N PHE A 23 -5.33 -8.19 52.46
CA PHE A 23 -5.38 -7.22 51.36
C PHE A 23 -4.01 -6.61 51.01
N ARG A 24 -2.93 -7.39 51.06
CA ARG A 24 -1.68 -6.95 50.40
C ARG A 24 -1.75 -7.28 48.92
N VAL A 25 -2.44 -6.41 48.18
CA VAL A 25 -2.26 -6.26 46.74
C VAL A 25 -0.76 -6.03 46.54
N TYR A 26 -0.04 -7.01 46.00
CA TYR A 26 1.18 -6.72 45.27
C TYR A 26 0.69 -6.11 43.95
N PRO A 27 0.83 -4.79 43.70
CA PRO A 27 0.97 -4.38 42.32
C PRO A 27 2.28 -5.02 41.86
N SER A 28 2.19 -6.20 41.25
CA SER A 28 3.18 -6.54 40.24
C SER A 28 3.10 -5.35 39.29
N SER A 29 4.12 -4.51 39.35
CA SER A 29 4.35 -3.39 38.46
C SER A 29 4.35 -3.97 37.07
N SER A 30 3.16 -4.03 36.49
CA SER A 30 2.92 -4.05 35.06
C SER A 30 3.41 -2.70 34.57
N THR A 31 4.72 -2.52 34.54
CA THR A 31 5.33 -1.67 33.55
C THR A 31 5.17 -2.44 32.25
N THR A 32 3.93 -2.57 31.78
CA THR A 32 3.65 -2.72 30.37
C THR A 32 4.12 -1.40 29.78
N VAL A 33 5.43 -1.29 29.55
CA VAL A 33 5.95 -0.39 28.53
C VAL A 33 5.14 -0.79 27.32
N ALA A 34 4.16 0.04 26.93
CA ALA A 34 3.48 -0.15 25.67
C ALA A 34 4.60 -0.32 24.66
N MET A 35 4.84 -1.52 24.15
CA MET A 35 5.94 -1.73 23.22
C MET A 35 5.54 -0.93 21.99
N PRO A 36 6.15 0.25 21.75
CA PRO A 36 5.80 1.03 20.59
C PRO A 36 6.13 0.16 19.37
N VAL A 37 5.33 0.30 18.31
CA VAL A 37 5.39 -0.53 17.11
C VAL A 37 6.87 -0.82 16.72
N PRO A 38 7.27 -2.09 16.55
CA PRO A 38 8.68 -2.45 16.32
C PRO A 38 9.11 -1.99 14.92
N PHE A 39 9.62 -0.76 14.84
CA PHE A 39 9.96 -0.07 13.59
C PHE A 39 11.01 -0.81 12.75
N GLU A 40 11.89 -1.58 13.39
CA GLU A 40 12.87 -2.45 12.72
C GLU A 40 12.19 -3.43 11.73
N THR A 41 11.01 -3.93 12.09
CA THR A 41 10.22 -4.82 11.21
C THR A 41 9.53 -4.06 10.08
N LEU A 42 9.39 -2.73 10.21
CA LEU A 42 8.76 -1.87 9.22
C LEU A 42 9.75 -1.29 8.21
N ILE A 43 11.05 -1.28 8.51
CA ILE A 43 12.09 -0.79 7.58
C ILE A 43 12.03 -1.54 6.24
N PRO A 44 11.96 -2.88 6.18
CA PRO A 44 11.87 -3.60 4.92
C PRO A 44 10.62 -3.21 4.11
N TYR A 45 9.46 -3.09 4.79
CA TYR A 45 8.22 -2.65 4.15
C TYR A 45 8.28 -1.20 3.69
N GLY A 46 8.96 -0.33 4.45
CA GLY A 46 9.20 1.06 4.06
C GLY A 46 10.04 1.17 2.80
N ILE A 47 11.10 0.36 2.66
CA ILE A 47 11.92 0.29 1.45
C ILE A 47 11.08 -0.19 0.27
N ILE A 48 10.28 -1.25 0.44
CA ILE A 48 9.39 -1.77 -0.59
C ILE A 48 8.43 -0.66 -1.06
N LEU A 49 7.73 -0.01 -0.12
CA LEU A 49 6.80 1.08 -0.43
C LEU A 49 7.49 2.25 -1.12
N ALA A 50 8.71 2.61 -0.70
CA ALA A 50 9.48 3.66 -1.33
C ALA A 50 9.84 3.31 -2.78
N MET A 51 10.34 2.10 -3.03
CA MET A 51 10.69 1.67 -4.38
C MET A 51 9.46 1.59 -5.30
N PHE A 52 8.37 0.97 -4.82
CA PHE A 52 7.11 0.94 -5.57
C PHE A 52 6.53 2.35 -5.79
N GLY A 53 6.66 3.24 -4.81
CA GLY A 53 6.25 4.64 -4.92
C GLY A 53 7.05 5.39 -5.99
N VAL A 54 8.38 5.26 -5.97
CA VAL A 54 9.28 5.88 -6.96
C VAL A 54 8.99 5.34 -8.36
N THR A 55 8.89 4.02 -8.53
CA THR A 55 8.55 3.42 -9.83
C THR A 55 7.16 3.84 -10.31
N GLY A 56 6.16 3.83 -9.43
CA GLY A 56 4.78 4.22 -9.77
C GLY A 56 4.68 5.68 -10.20
N ALA A 57 5.26 6.60 -9.41
CA ALA A 57 5.29 8.02 -9.73
C ALA A 57 6.11 8.30 -11.00
N GLY A 58 7.27 7.66 -11.15
CA GLY A 58 8.15 7.80 -12.30
C GLY A 58 7.46 7.38 -13.60
N LEU A 59 6.87 6.18 -13.64
CA LEU A 59 6.13 5.69 -14.81
C LEU A 59 4.90 6.56 -15.11
N SER A 60 4.20 7.02 -14.08
CA SER A 60 3.04 7.91 -14.26
C SER A 60 3.46 9.23 -14.92
N LYS A 61 4.56 9.84 -14.45
CA LYS A 61 5.10 11.08 -15.01
C LYS A 61 5.55 10.92 -16.46
N ILE A 62 6.30 9.85 -16.78
CA ILE A 62 6.76 9.58 -18.15
C ILE A 62 5.57 9.42 -19.09
N ARG A 63 4.57 8.62 -18.71
CA ARG A 63 3.35 8.44 -19.53
C ARG A 63 2.58 9.75 -19.71
N HIS A 64 2.55 10.60 -18.69
CA HIS A 64 1.90 11.91 -18.79
C HIS A 64 2.63 12.81 -19.79
N MET A 65 3.97 12.81 -19.77
CA MET A 65 4.79 13.57 -20.74
C MET A 65 4.64 13.03 -22.16
N GLN A 66 4.67 11.71 -22.35
CA GLN A 66 4.47 11.08 -23.67
C GLN A 66 3.08 11.34 -24.27
N ASN A 67 2.06 11.52 -23.43
CA ASN A 67 0.71 11.87 -23.87
C ASN A 67 0.49 13.38 -24.04
N GLY A 68 1.56 14.19 -24.09
CA GLY A 68 1.48 15.64 -24.28
C GLY A 68 0.81 16.36 -23.11
N GLY A 69 1.02 15.88 -21.88
CA GLY A 69 0.40 16.44 -20.68
C GLY A 69 -1.06 16.03 -20.48
N LYS A 70 -1.57 15.07 -21.24
CA LYS A 70 -2.92 14.51 -21.05
C LYS A 70 -2.85 13.20 -20.27
N ARG A 71 -3.96 12.84 -19.61
CA ARG A 71 -4.08 11.54 -18.93
C ARG A 71 -4.16 10.42 -19.97
N ALA A 72 -3.59 9.26 -19.64
CA ALA A 72 -3.68 8.08 -20.50
C ALA A 72 -5.13 7.58 -20.59
N ARG A 73 -5.62 7.34 -21.82
CA ARG A 73 -6.93 6.72 -22.03
C ARG A 73 -6.85 5.22 -21.72
N ARG A 74 -7.90 4.69 -21.10
CA ARG A 74 -8.05 3.28 -20.74
C ARG A 74 -9.25 2.71 -21.49
N SER A 75 -9.27 1.41 -21.71
CA SER A 75 -10.39 0.71 -22.36
C SER A 75 -10.72 1.23 -23.77
N LEU A 76 -9.68 1.41 -24.60
CA LEU A 76 -9.82 1.91 -25.98
C LEU A 76 -10.44 0.85 -26.88
N ASP A 77 -11.62 1.16 -27.41
CA ASP A 77 -12.33 0.33 -28.38
C ASP A 77 -11.77 0.52 -29.81
N GLN A 78 -12.40 -0.12 -30.79
CA GLN A 78 -11.94 -0.01 -32.18
C GLN A 78 -12.23 1.36 -32.78
N TRP A 79 -13.31 2.02 -32.36
CA TRP A 79 -13.65 3.37 -32.80
C TRP A 79 -12.61 4.38 -32.32
N ASP A 80 -12.28 4.34 -31.03
CA ASP A 80 -11.28 5.19 -30.39
C ASP A 80 -9.92 5.06 -31.06
N ARG A 81 -9.52 3.84 -31.43
CA ARG A 81 -8.27 3.60 -32.15
C ARG A 81 -8.27 4.27 -33.52
N GLN A 82 -9.38 4.19 -34.26
CA GLN A 82 -9.51 4.86 -35.56
C GLN A 82 -9.53 6.39 -35.41
N MET A 83 -10.22 6.92 -34.41
CA MET A 83 -10.26 8.36 -34.13
C MET A 83 -8.89 8.90 -33.70
N MET A 84 -8.14 8.18 -32.88
CA MET A 84 -6.77 8.60 -32.52
C MET A 84 -5.83 8.59 -33.73
N GLU A 85 -6.00 7.67 -34.67
CA GLU A 85 -5.25 7.67 -35.92
C GLU A 85 -5.64 8.85 -36.82
N ARG A 86 -6.93 9.21 -36.86
CA ARG A 86 -7.39 10.44 -37.50
C ARG A 86 -6.78 11.68 -36.85
N ASP A 87 -6.81 11.78 -35.52
CA ASP A 87 -6.25 12.92 -34.78
C ASP A 87 -4.74 13.05 -35.01
N ARG A 88 -4.03 11.91 -35.07
CA ARG A 88 -2.60 11.88 -35.45
C ARG A 88 -2.36 12.44 -36.84
N ARG A 89 -3.23 12.13 -37.80
CA ARG A 89 -3.16 12.65 -39.18
C ARG A 89 -3.50 14.14 -39.27
N LEU A 90 -4.36 14.65 -38.38
CA LEU A 90 -4.74 16.06 -38.33
C LEU A 90 -3.70 16.93 -37.61
N THR A 91 -3.07 16.40 -36.56
CA THR A 91 -2.23 17.21 -35.65
C THR A 91 -0.76 16.79 -35.60
N GLY A 92 -0.39 15.67 -36.22
CA GLY A 92 0.94 15.07 -36.15
C GLY A 92 1.23 14.32 -34.84
N MET A 93 0.31 14.35 -33.87
CA MET A 93 0.50 13.77 -32.54
C MET A 93 -0.72 12.91 -32.15
N LEU A 94 -0.47 11.72 -31.60
CA LEU A 94 -1.51 10.71 -31.32
C LEU A 94 -2.60 11.17 -30.32
N ARG A 95 -2.34 12.26 -29.58
CA ARG A 95 -3.23 12.86 -28.56
C ARG A 95 -3.51 14.35 -28.83
N GLY A 96 -3.11 14.86 -29.99
CA GLY A 96 -3.40 16.23 -30.38
C GLY A 96 -4.88 16.42 -30.59
N GLN A 97 -5.37 17.58 -30.18
CA GLN A 97 -6.71 18.02 -30.50
C GLN A 97 -6.57 19.35 -31.22
N THR A 98 -7.35 19.52 -32.28
CA THR A 98 -7.46 20.78 -33.02
C THR A 98 -8.93 21.08 -33.20
N ASP A 99 -9.29 22.33 -32.99
CA ASP A 99 -10.61 22.92 -33.13
C ASP A 99 -10.75 23.72 -34.45
N ASN A 100 -9.74 23.67 -35.32
CA ASN A 100 -9.75 24.37 -36.59
C ASN A 100 -10.90 23.87 -37.49
N PRO A 101 -11.73 24.77 -38.04
CA PRO A 101 -12.89 24.39 -38.85
C PRO A 101 -12.48 23.84 -40.24
N SER A 102 -11.33 24.27 -40.75
CA SER A 102 -10.74 23.73 -41.98
C SER A 102 -9.57 22.80 -41.63
N ALA A 103 -9.52 21.64 -42.29
CA ALA A 103 -8.42 20.70 -42.14
C ALA A 103 -7.11 21.30 -42.68
N PRO A 104 -5.95 20.88 -42.14
CA PRO A 104 -4.66 21.32 -42.66
C PRO A 104 -4.43 20.83 -44.10
N PRO A 105 -3.74 21.62 -44.93
CA PRO A 105 -3.43 21.22 -46.30
C PRO A 105 -2.59 19.92 -46.30
N GLY A 106 -2.94 18.99 -47.18
CA GLY A 106 -2.32 17.66 -47.26
C GLY A 106 -3.02 16.57 -46.44
N PHE A 107 -4.00 16.91 -45.58
CA PHE A 107 -4.85 15.89 -44.94
C PHE A 107 -5.65 15.09 -45.98
N GLU A 108 -6.02 15.71 -47.09
CA GLU A 108 -6.73 15.08 -48.22
C GLU A 108 -5.97 13.88 -48.82
N LEU A 109 -4.64 13.91 -48.76
CA LEU A 109 -3.76 12.92 -49.40
C LEU A 109 -3.21 11.89 -48.40
N ASN A 110 -3.46 12.06 -47.09
CA ASN A 110 -2.79 11.30 -46.04
C ASN A 110 -3.58 10.07 -45.55
N ASN A 111 -4.38 9.45 -46.42
CA ASN A 111 -5.23 8.32 -46.05
C ASN A 111 -4.55 6.95 -46.33
N PRO A 112 -3.84 6.35 -45.35
CA PRO A 112 -3.17 5.07 -45.55
C PRO A 112 -4.18 3.92 -45.53
N TRP A 113 -4.14 3.10 -46.57
CA TRP A 113 -4.74 1.79 -46.54
C TRP A 113 -3.74 0.81 -45.95
N LYS A 114 -4.12 0.15 -44.85
CA LYS A 114 -3.26 -0.85 -44.21
C LYS A 114 -3.32 -2.13 -45.04
N THR A 115 -2.18 -2.57 -45.53
CA THR A 115 -2.03 -3.90 -46.17
C THR A 115 -1.60 -4.90 -45.11
N GLU A 116 -2.29 -6.03 -45.04
CA GLU A 116 -1.90 -7.15 -44.20
C GLU A 116 -1.22 -8.24 -45.03
N THR A 117 -0.33 -9.00 -44.41
CA THR A 117 0.23 -10.20 -45.03
C THR A 117 -0.82 -11.30 -45.07
N ARG A 118 -0.79 -12.16 -46.08
CA ARG A 118 -1.70 -13.30 -46.19
C ARG A 118 -1.60 -14.15 -44.92
N MET A 119 -2.73 -14.38 -44.27
CA MET A 119 -2.81 -15.29 -43.11
C MET A 119 -2.51 -16.71 -43.62
N SER A 120 -1.46 -17.35 -43.07
CA SER A 120 -1.06 -18.74 -43.38
C SER A 120 -1.66 -19.72 -42.39
#